data_AF-A0A6C0CYS4-F1
#
_entry.id   AF-A0A6C0CYS4-F1
#
_cell.length_a   1.000
_cell.length_b   1.000
_cell.length_c   1.000
_cell.angle_alpha   90.00
_cell.angle_beta   90.00
_cell.angle_gamma   90.00
#
_symmetry.space_group_name_H-M   'P 1'
#
loop_
_entity.id
_entity.type
_entity.pdbx_description
1 polymer ?
#
loop_
_entity_poly.entity_id
_entity_poly.type
_entity_poly.pdbx_seq_one_letter_code
_entity_poly.pdbx_strand_id
1 'polypeptide(L)'
;MSDEQLFDHQDWKQIIINKKPKQKKEKINNKNQEYNKIKKIEEKADTDKLQHKKYTTEFRQQIIHKRTNEMKITQKQLANILNLPEKCIKDIESGKAIYNNNHCTRIMRLLKI
;
A
#
# COMPACT_ATOMS: atom_id res chain seq x y z
N MET A 1 -56.99 40.37 8.03
CA MET A 1 -55.92 39.85 7.16
C MET A 1 -54.67 40.63 7.51
N SER A 2 -53.81 40.03 8.32
CA SER A 2 -52.55 40.61 8.76
C SER A 2 -51.50 39.55 8.47
N ASP A 3 -50.98 39.60 7.25
CA ASP A 3 -49.99 38.70 6.66
C ASP A 3 -48.59 38.95 7.24
N GLU A 4 -48.45 39.03 8.57
CA GLU A 4 -47.18 39.41 9.23
C GLU A 4 -46.51 38.28 10.01
N GLN A 5 -47.05 37.05 10.01
CA GLN A 5 -46.52 35.96 10.86
C GLN A 5 -45.96 34.74 10.12
N LEU A 6 -45.77 34.79 8.80
CA LEU A 6 -45.40 33.58 8.03
C LEU A 6 -43.89 33.36 7.82
N PHE A 7 -43.01 34.24 8.33
CA PHE A 7 -41.57 34.15 8.03
C PHE A 7 -40.64 34.21 9.26
N ASP A 8 -41.18 34.15 10.48
CA ASP A 8 -40.38 34.17 11.73
C ASP A 8 -39.75 32.81 12.09
N HIS A 9 -39.94 31.79 11.27
CA HIS A 9 -39.51 30.42 11.59
C HIS A 9 -38.13 30.06 10.98
N GLN A 10 -37.55 30.97 10.21
CA GLN A 10 -36.31 30.70 9.47
C GLN A 10 -35.36 31.89 9.57
N ASP A 11 -34.32 31.74 10.39
CA ASP A 11 -33.21 32.68 10.50
C ASP A 11 -32.23 32.49 9.33
N TRP A 12 -32.42 33.22 8.23
CA TRP A 12 -31.53 33.18 7.05
C TRP A 12 -30.26 34.01 7.25
N LYS A 13 -29.57 33.81 8.37
CA LYS A 13 -28.29 34.47 8.65
C LYS A 13 -27.18 33.75 7.90
N GLN A 14 -26.44 34.49 7.08
CA GLN A 14 -25.31 33.96 6.32
C GLN A 14 -24.20 33.44 7.24
N ILE A 15 -23.90 32.14 7.19
CA ILE A 15 -22.78 31.54 7.93
C ILE A 15 -21.51 31.66 7.08
N ILE A 16 -20.59 32.53 7.48
CA ILE A 16 -19.30 32.70 6.81
C ILE A 16 -18.29 31.69 7.41
N ILE A 17 -17.97 30.64 6.67
CA ILE A 17 -16.99 29.62 7.08
C ILE A 17 -15.60 30.02 6.59
N ASN A 18 -14.81 30.67 7.45
CA ASN A 18 -13.40 30.93 7.17
C ASN A 18 -12.61 29.62 7.33
N LYS A 19 -12.21 29.01 6.21
CA LYS A 19 -11.21 27.92 6.23
C LYS A 19 -9.91 28.49 6.79
N LYS A 20 -9.39 27.87 7.87
CA LYS A 20 -8.04 28.17 8.36
C LYS A 20 -7.05 28.10 7.18
N PRO A 21 -6.14 29.08 7.01
CA PRO A 21 -5.17 29.03 5.94
C PRO A 21 -4.40 27.72 6.07
N LYS A 22 -4.44 26.89 5.01
CA LYS A 22 -3.57 25.72 4.93
C LYS A 22 -2.15 26.26 5.04
N GLN A 23 -1.45 25.91 6.12
CA GLN A 23 -0.01 26.11 6.20
C GLN A 23 0.57 25.46 4.95
N LYS A 24 1.10 26.28 4.03
CA LYS A 24 1.89 25.77 2.91
C LYS A 24 3.09 25.11 3.59
N LYS A 25 3.10 23.77 3.64
CA LYS A 25 4.32 23.04 3.96
C LYS A 25 5.33 23.48 2.90
N GLU A 26 6.31 24.26 3.31
CA GLU A 26 7.42 24.61 2.45
C GLU A 26 7.99 23.30 1.91
N LYS A 27 8.06 23.17 0.59
CA LYS A 27 8.76 22.05 -0.02
C LYS A 27 10.23 22.28 0.29
N ILE A 28 10.73 21.62 1.33
CA ILE A 28 12.17 21.57 1.59
C ILE A 28 12.79 20.96 0.33
N ASN A 29 13.55 21.76 -0.42
CA ASN A 29 14.25 21.33 -1.62
C ASN A 29 15.40 20.40 -1.22
N ASN A 30 15.09 19.14 -0.98
CA ASN A 30 16.06 18.09 -0.64
C ASN A 30 16.87 17.62 -1.87
N LYS A 31 17.41 18.55 -2.67
CA LYS A 31 18.27 18.22 -3.83
C LYS A 31 19.44 17.30 -3.43
N ASN A 32 19.98 17.49 -2.23
CA ASN A 32 21.03 16.65 -1.68
C ASN A 32 20.59 15.19 -1.41
N GLN A 33 19.32 14.94 -1.09
CA GLN A 33 18.85 13.56 -0.87
C GLN A 33 18.70 12.80 -2.18
N GLU A 34 18.28 13.49 -3.25
CA GLU A 34 18.11 12.89 -4.57
C GLU A 34 19.46 12.51 -5.19
N TYR A 35 20.45 13.43 -5.13
CA TYR A 35 21.82 13.15 -5.56
C TYR A 35 22.44 11.94 -4.83
N ASN A 36 22.31 11.88 -3.50
CA ASN A 36 22.80 10.76 -2.71
C ASN A 36 22.09 9.44 -3.03
N LYS A 37 20.82 9.48 -3.45
CA LYS A 37 20.07 8.28 -3.86
C LYS A 37 20.58 7.77 -5.21
N ILE A 38 20.81 8.66 -6.16
CA ILE A 38 21.33 8.33 -7.50
C ILE A 38 22.73 7.75 -7.38
N LYS A 39 23.63 8.41 -6.65
CA LYS A 39 25.02 7.94 -6.44
C LYS A 39 25.08 6.52 -5.86
N LYS A 40 24.22 6.19 -4.89
CA LYS A 40 24.13 4.83 -4.31
C LYS A 40 23.62 3.77 -5.27
N ILE A 41 22.87 4.14 -6.31
CA ILE A 41 22.40 3.22 -7.34
C ILE A 41 23.52 2.99 -8.36
N GLU A 42 24.20 4.06 -8.78
CA GLU A 42 25.36 4.01 -9.68
C GLU A 42 26.48 3.13 -9.10
N GLU A 43 26.88 3.35 -7.84
CA GLU A 43 27.89 2.53 -7.16
C GLU A 43 27.51 1.03 -7.11
N LYS A 44 26.21 0.72 -7.03
CA LYS A 44 25.70 -0.67 -7.02
C LYS A 44 25.63 -1.29 -8.42
N ALA A 45 25.43 -0.47 -9.44
CA ALA A 45 25.46 -0.90 -10.82
C ALA A 45 26.91 -1.22 -11.24
N ASP A 46 27.86 -0.36 -10.89
CA ASP A 46 29.28 -0.55 -11.18
C ASP A 46 29.88 -1.79 -10.51
N THR A 47 29.32 -2.19 -9.36
CA THR A 47 29.75 -3.37 -8.60
C THR A 47 28.95 -4.64 -8.91
N ASP A 48 28.05 -4.62 -9.91
CA ASP A 48 27.15 -5.72 -10.30
C ASP A 48 26.30 -6.30 -9.13
N LYS A 49 26.08 -5.50 -8.08
CA LYS A 49 25.32 -5.87 -6.87
C LYS A 49 23.89 -5.36 -6.89
N LEU A 50 23.42 -4.86 -8.03
CA LEU A 50 22.07 -4.30 -8.17
C LEU A 50 21.02 -5.42 -8.25
N GLN A 51 20.66 -5.97 -7.10
CA GLN A 51 19.66 -7.03 -7.00
C GLN A 51 18.39 -6.54 -6.28
N HIS A 52 17.23 -6.97 -6.77
CA HIS A 52 15.96 -6.73 -6.09
C HIS A 52 15.84 -7.56 -4.83
N LYS A 53 15.29 -6.96 -3.76
CA LYS A 53 14.90 -7.68 -2.56
C LYS A 53 13.84 -8.72 -2.93
N LYS A 54 14.09 -9.98 -2.55
CA LYS A 54 13.16 -11.10 -2.72
C LYS A 54 12.57 -11.52 -1.37
N TYR A 55 11.57 -12.39 -1.41
CA TYR A 55 11.03 -13.03 -0.21
C TYR A 55 12.04 -14.02 0.38
N THR A 56 12.10 -14.11 1.71
CA THR A 56 12.95 -15.09 2.40
C THR A 56 12.46 -16.51 2.14
N THR A 57 13.36 -17.49 2.20
CA THR A 57 13.00 -18.89 1.96
C THR A 57 12.01 -19.42 2.99
N GLU A 58 12.19 -19.04 4.26
CA GLU A 58 11.29 -19.41 5.36
C GLU A 58 9.86 -18.91 5.13
N PHE A 59 9.70 -17.64 4.75
CA PHE A 59 8.39 -17.05 4.48
C PHE A 59 7.66 -17.79 3.35
N ARG A 60 8.39 -18.14 2.27
CA ARG A 60 7.83 -18.89 1.15
C ARG A 60 7.39 -20.29 1.57
N GLN A 61 8.20 -20.98 2.37
CA GLN A 61 7.87 -22.30 2.88
C GLN A 61 6.65 -22.26 3.80
N GLN A 62 6.54 -21.25 4.66
CA GLN A 62 5.38 -21.06 5.53
C GLN A 62 4.10 -20.84 4.72
N ILE A 63 4.14 -20.02 3.66
CA ILE A 63 2.98 -19.83 2.76
C ILE A 63 2.55 -21.16 2.15
N ILE A 64 3.49 -21.91 1.58
CA ILE A 64 3.20 -23.20 0.93
C ILE A 64 2.59 -24.15 1.95
N HIS A 65 3.20 -24.29 3.13
CA HIS A 65 2.74 -25.17 4.19
C HIS A 65 1.32 -24.82 4.65
N LYS A 66 1.05 -23.55 4.95
CA LYS A 66 -0.29 -23.08 5.36
C LYS A 66 -1.32 -23.31 4.26
N ARG A 67 -0.96 -23.03 3.00
CA ARG A 67 -1.85 -23.24 1.85
C ARG A 67 -2.20 -24.71 1.66
N THR A 68 -1.20 -25.60 1.66
CA THR A 68 -1.41 -27.03 1.36
C THR A 68 -1.98 -27.82 2.53
N ASN A 69 -1.51 -27.56 3.75
CA ASN A 69 -1.80 -28.43 4.88
C ASN A 69 -3.01 -27.96 5.68
N GLU A 70 -3.13 -26.64 5.90
CA GLU A 70 -4.21 -26.09 6.73
C GLU A 70 -5.44 -25.75 5.89
N MET A 71 -5.24 -24.98 4.81
CA MET A 71 -6.35 -24.53 3.97
C MET A 71 -6.73 -25.52 2.87
N LYS A 72 -5.80 -26.39 2.44
CA LYS A 72 -5.97 -27.35 1.34
C LYS A 72 -6.52 -26.70 0.06
N ILE A 73 -6.07 -25.49 -0.24
CA ILE A 73 -6.51 -24.72 -1.42
C ILE A 73 -5.44 -24.68 -2.52
N THR A 74 -5.90 -24.49 -3.75
CA THR A 74 -5.02 -24.30 -4.92
C THR A 74 -4.41 -22.89 -4.94
N GLN A 75 -3.31 -22.71 -5.70
CA GLN A 75 -2.70 -21.38 -5.88
C GLN A 75 -3.70 -20.37 -6.47
N LYS A 76 -4.55 -20.80 -7.40
CA LYS A 76 -5.63 -19.99 -7.97
C LYS A 76 -6.67 -19.57 -6.94
N GLN A 77 -7.08 -20.48 -6.05
CA GLN A 77 -8.02 -20.16 -4.98
C GLN A 77 -7.42 -19.16 -3.98
N LEU A 78 -6.16 -19.36 -3.57
CA LEU A 78 -5.45 -18.40 -2.72
C LEU A 78 -5.38 -17.01 -3.39
N ALA A 79 -5.07 -16.97 -4.69
CA ALA A 79 -5.01 -15.75 -5.47
C ALA A 79 -6.36 -15.02 -5.52
N ASN A 80 -7.46 -15.76 -5.72
CA ASN A 80 -8.82 -15.21 -5.69
C ASN A 80 -9.19 -14.63 -4.32
N ILE A 81 -8.91 -15.34 -3.23
CA ILE A 81 -9.17 -14.86 -1.86
C ILE A 81 -8.38 -13.57 -1.58
N LEU A 82 -7.12 -13.53 -2.02
CA LEU A 82 -6.26 -12.37 -1.88
C LEU A 82 -6.53 -11.29 -2.93
N ASN A 83 -7.47 -11.47 -3.86
CA ASN A 83 -7.67 -10.58 -5.02
C ASN A 83 -6.32 -10.16 -5.65
N LEU A 84 -5.51 -11.18 -5.99
CA LEU A 84 -4.23 -11.08 -6.66
C LEU A 84 -4.24 -11.98 -7.91
N PRO A 85 -3.41 -11.68 -8.93
CA PRO A 85 -3.27 -12.58 -10.06
C PRO A 85 -2.55 -13.86 -9.64
N GLU A 86 -2.98 -15.00 -10.20
CA GLU A 86 -2.41 -16.32 -9.90
C GLU A 86 -0.89 -16.38 -10.12
N LYS A 87 -0.41 -15.72 -11.18
CA LYS A 87 1.02 -15.61 -11.49
C LYS A 87 1.83 -15.04 -10.32
N CYS A 88 1.30 -14.02 -9.63
CA CYS A 88 2.00 -13.43 -8.49
C CYS A 88 2.18 -14.42 -7.34
N ILE A 89 1.16 -15.23 -7.02
CA ILE A 89 1.27 -16.26 -5.98
C ILE A 89 2.30 -17.32 -6.38
N LYS A 90 2.26 -17.79 -7.64
CA LYS A 90 3.24 -18.75 -8.17
C LYS A 90 4.68 -18.21 -8.11
N ASP A 91 4.87 -16.95 -8.47
CA ASP A 91 6.19 -16.30 -8.44
C ASP A 91 6.69 -16.08 -7.00
N ILE A 92 5.77 -15.82 -6.04
CA ILE A 92 6.11 -15.73 -4.62
C ILE A 92 6.55 -17.09 -4.08
N GLU A 93 5.79 -18.15 -4.31
CA GLU A 93 6.12 -19.51 -3.83
C GLU A 93 7.43 -20.02 -4.45
N SER A 94 7.66 -19.75 -5.74
CA SER A 94 8.91 -20.13 -6.44
C SER A 94 10.12 -19.24 -6.13
N GLY A 95 9.94 -18.13 -5.41
CA GLY A 95 11.02 -17.21 -5.04
C GLY A 95 11.51 -16.32 -6.18
N LYS A 96 10.75 -16.21 -7.27
CA LYS A 96 11.02 -15.30 -8.39
C LYS A 96 10.46 -13.90 -8.15
N ALA A 97 9.47 -13.77 -7.27
CA ALA A 97 8.80 -12.51 -7.03
C ALA A 97 9.71 -11.48 -6.34
N ILE A 98 9.62 -10.24 -6.83
CA ILE A 98 10.16 -9.06 -6.18
C ILE A 98 9.32 -8.79 -4.92
N TYR A 99 9.99 -8.46 -3.82
CA TYR A 99 9.33 -8.19 -2.54
C TYR A 99 8.38 -7.01 -2.64
N ASN A 100 7.10 -7.27 -2.40
CA ASN A 100 6.06 -6.25 -2.28
C ASN A 100 5.42 -6.31 -0.89
N ASN A 101 5.49 -5.19 -0.16
CA ASN A 101 4.99 -5.08 1.20
C ASN A 101 3.45 -5.24 1.28
N ASN A 102 2.72 -4.77 0.28
CA ASN A 102 1.26 -4.86 0.25
C ASN A 102 0.81 -6.31 0.05
N HIS A 103 1.51 -7.08 -0.79
CA HIS A 103 1.22 -8.51 -0.94
C HIS A 103 1.59 -9.28 0.33
N CYS A 104 2.75 -8.98 0.90
CA CYS A 104 3.25 -9.61 2.13
C CYS A 104 2.24 -9.47 3.27
N THR A 105 1.81 -8.24 3.55
CA THR A 105 0.85 -7.94 4.64
C THR A 105 -0.52 -8.60 4.44
N ARG A 106 -1.02 -8.67 3.21
CA ARG A 106 -2.28 -9.36 2.90
C ARG A 106 -2.17 -10.86 3.14
N ILE A 107 -1.06 -11.47 2.70
CA ILE A 107 -0.79 -12.90 2.90
C ILE A 107 -0.64 -13.23 4.38
N MET A 108 0.14 -12.43 5.13
CA MET A 108 0.30 -12.57 6.59
C MET A 108 -1.03 -12.51 7.33
N ARG A 109 -1.90 -11.55 6.98
CA ARG A 109 -3.24 -11.43 7.58
C ARG A 109 -4.13 -12.64 7.30
N LEU A 110 -4.11 -13.15 6.07
CA LEU A 110 -4.95 -14.29 5.68
C LEU A 110 -4.47 -15.59 6.34
N LEU A 111 -3.15 -15.84 6.31
CA LEU A 111 -2.55 -17.09 6.78
C LEU A 111 -2.17 -17.05 8.27
N LYS A 112 -2.37 -15.90 8.94
CA LYS A 112 -2.00 -15.63 10.34
C LYS A 112 -0.54 -16.00 10.64
N ILE A 113 0.35 -15.50 9.79
CA ILE A 113 1.82 -15.62 9.88
C ILE A 113 2.39 -14.27 10.29
#